data_AF-A0A940KTE0-F1
#
_entry.id   AF-A0A940KTE0-F1
#
_cell.length_a   1.000
_cell.length_b   1.000
_cell.length_c   1.000
_cell.angle_alpha   90.00
_cell.angle_beta   90.00
_cell.angle_gamma   90.00
#
_symmetry.space_group_name_H-M   'P 1'
#
loop_
_entity.id
_entity.type
_entity.pdbx_description
1 polymer ?
#
loop_
_entity_poly.entity_id
_entity_poly.type
_entity_poly.pdbx_seq_one_letter_code
_entity_poly.pdbx_strand_id
1 'polypeptide(L)' 'SLAILFKETGLLDRCVIYATDINQHSLQIAKDGVYDASSMKTYTVNYQKSGGTRSFSEYYMSKYNSVMFDRS' A
#
# COMPACT_ATOMS: atom_id res chain seq x y z
N SER A 1 3.80 0.39 -0.08
CA SER A 1 5.01 0.30 0.77
C SER A 1 5.83 1.59 0.73
N LEU A 2 6.32 2.08 -0.41
CA LEU A 2 7.09 3.35 -0.48
C LEU A 2 6.31 4.58 0.02
N ALA A 3 5.07 4.76 -0.43
CA ALA A 3 4.23 5.86 0.03
C ALA A 3 4.03 5.86 1.55
N ILE A 4 3.81 4.68 2.14
CA ILE A 4 3.68 4.49 3.59
C ILE A 4 4.96 4.93 4.32
N LEU A 5 6.13 4.48 3.86
CA LEU A 5 7.42 4.86 4.43
C LEU A 5 7.63 6.39 4.38
N PHE A 6 7.35 7.01 3.23
CA PHE A 6 7.49 8.46 3.09
C PHE A 6 6.45 9.24 3.91
N LYS A 7 5.25 8.68 4.10
CA LYS A 7 4.23 9.26 4.98
C LYS A 7 4.70 9.23 6.44
N GLU A 8 5.21 8.09 6.90
CA GLU A 8 5.73 7.93 8.27
C GLU A 8 6.95 8.82 8.57
N THR A 9 7.78 9.10 7.56
CA THR A 9 8.98 9.93 7.70
C THR A 9 8.74 11.42 7.40
N GLY A 10 7.51 11.82 7.06
CA GLY A 10 7.19 13.22 6.70
C GLY A 10 7.85 13.69 5.40
N LEU A 11 8.13 12.77 4.49
CA LEU A 11 8.76 13.04 3.20
C LEU A 11 7.79 12.98 2.02
N LEU A 12 6.59 12.38 2.19
CA LEU A 12 5.67 12.12 1.08
C LEU A 12 5.31 13.41 0.31
N ASP A 13 5.02 14.50 1.02
CA ASP A 13 4.67 15.81 0.43
C ASP A 13 5.82 16.46 -0.37
N ARG A 14 7.05 15.93 -0.24
CA ARG A 14 8.26 16.44 -0.91
C ARG A 14 8.75 15.49 -2.00
N CYS A 15 7.99 14.45 -2.33
CA CYS A 15 8.39 13.43 -3.28
C CYS A 15 7.31 13.19 -4.34
N VAL A 16 7.75 12.79 -5.53
CA VAL A 16 6.87 12.25 -6.57
C VAL A 16 7.24 10.79 -6.78
N ILE A 17 6.26 9.90 -6.64
CA ILE A 17 6.44 8.46 -6.85
C ILE A 17 5.98 8.12 -8.27
N TYR A 18 6.93 7.73 -9.13
CA TYR A 18 6.64 7.17 -10.44
C TYR A 18 6.61 5.65 -10.36
N ALA A 19 5.43 5.05 -10.45
CA ALA A 19 5.25 3.61 -10.49
C ALA A 19 4.99 3.14 -11.93
N THR A 20 5.91 2.35 -12.47
CA THR A 20 5.87 1.84 -13.84
C THR A 20 5.95 0.32 -13.84
N ASP A 21 5.24 -0.32 -14.76
CA ASP A 21 5.28 -1.75 -14.99
C ASP A 21 5.06 -2.02 -16.48
N ILE A 22 5.63 -3.09 -17.01
CA ILE A 22 5.40 -3.54 -18.39
C ILE A 22 3.98 -4.09 -18.56
N ASN A 23 3.41 -4.66 -17.50
CA ASN A 23 2.09 -5.26 -17.50
C ASN A 23 1.00 -4.21 -17.19
N GLN A 24 0.19 -3.89 -18.20
CA GLN A 24 -0.94 -2.97 -18.06
C GLN A 24 -1.97 -3.44 -17.04
N HIS A 25 -2.15 -4.74 -16.86
CA HIS A 25 -3.08 -5.28 -15.86
C HIS A 25 -2.60 -4.97 -14.44
N SER A 26 -1.30 -5.11 -14.18
CA SER A 26 -0.70 -4.73 -12.89
C SER A 26 -0.88 -3.24 -12.61
N LEU A 27 -0.68 -2.38 -13.62
CA LEU A 27 -0.91 -0.94 -13.50
C LEU A 27 -2.39 -0.62 -13.20
N GLN A 28 -3.33 -1.35 -13.81
CA GLN A 28 -4.75 -1.15 -13.55
C GLN A 28 -5.12 -1.50 -12.10
N ILE A 29 -4.67 -2.66 -11.61
CA ILE A 29 -4.86 -3.08 -10.21
C ILE A 29 -4.27 -2.03 -9.25
N ALA A 30 -3.06 -1.55 -9.52
CA ALA A 30 -2.40 -0.54 -8.71
C ALA A 30 -3.14 0.81 -8.70
N LYS A 31 -3.68 1.24 -9.86
CA LYS A 31 -4.49 2.47 -9.97
C LYS A 31 -5.82 2.37 -9.22
N ASP A 32 -6.45 1.20 -9.28
CA ASP A 32 -7.69 0.95 -8.55
C ASP A 32 -7.40 0.90 -7.04
N GLY A 33 -6.22 0.42 -6.66
CA GLY A 33 -5.78 0.32 -5.27
C GLY A 33 -6.55 -0.74 -4.48
N VAL A 34 -7.24 -1.65 -5.18
CA VAL A 34 -8.08 -2.71 -4.61
C VAL A 34 -7.36 -4.06 -4.74
N TYR A 35 -7.20 -4.74 -3.62
CA TYR A 35 -6.48 -6.01 -3.52
C TYR A 35 -7.33 -7.05 -2.80
N ASP A 36 -7.02 -8.33 -3.01
CA ASP A 36 -7.69 -9.41 -2.30
C ASP A 36 -7.29 -9.41 -0.81
N ALA A 37 -8.28 -9.58 0.07
CA ALA A 37 -8.07 -9.56 1.52
C ALA A 37 -7.12 -10.67 2.00
N SER A 38 -7.04 -11.80 1.30
CA SER A 38 -6.11 -12.90 1.61
C SER A 38 -4.64 -12.48 1.57
N SER A 39 -4.30 -11.45 0.77
CA SER A 39 -2.93 -10.95 0.66
C SER A 39 -2.49 -10.13 1.88
N MET A 40 -3.43 -9.64 2.70
CA MET A 40 -3.13 -8.73 3.80
C MET A 40 -2.29 -9.35 4.91
N LYS A 41 -2.44 -10.65 5.15
CA LYS A 41 -1.61 -11.35 6.14
C LYS A 41 -0.13 -11.23 5.77
N THR A 42 0.20 -11.51 4.51
CA THR A 42 1.56 -11.40 4.00
C THR A 42 2.06 -9.96 4.02
N TYR A 43 1.22 -9.00 3.60
CA TYR A 43 1.61 -7.58 3.58
C TYR A 43 1.85 -7.01 4.98
N THR A 44 1.05 -7.43 5.96
CA THR A 44 1.21 -7.04 7.37
C THR A 44 2.54 -7.54 7.92
N VAL A 45 2.89 -8.80 7.67
CA VAL A 45 4.18 -9.39 8.08
C VAL A 45 5.35 -8.66 7.41
N ASN A 46 5.24 -8.35 6.12
CA ASN A 46 6.29 -7.65 5.39
C ASN A 46 6.49 -6.22 5.91
N TYR A 47 5.40 -5.50 6.18
CA TYR A 47 5.44 -4.17 6.78
C TYR A 47 6.12 -4.18 8.16
N GLN A 48 5.79 -5.13 9.02
CA GLN A 48 6.43 -5.30 10.33
C GLN A 48 7.94 -5.60 10.19
N LYS A 49 8.29 -6.53 9.29
CA LYS A 49 9.70 -6.87 9.01
C LYS A 49 10.50 -5.71 8.45
N SER A 50 9.86 -4.78 7.74
CA SER A 50 10.50 -3.57 7.24
C SER A 50 10.70 -2.47 8.28
N GLY A 51 10.29 -2.70 9.54
CA GLY A 51 10.43 -1.74 10.63
C GLY A 51 9.26 -0.77 10.77
N GLY A 52 8.08 -1.12 10.24
CA GLY A 52 6.88 -0.28 10.34
C GLY A 52 6.51 0.02 11.80
N THR A 53 6.16 1.27 12.07
CA THR A 53 5.99 1.78 13.45
C THR A 53 4.53 1.90 13.90
N ARG A 54 3.59 1.88 12.95
CA ARG A 54 2.14 1.98 13.15
C ARG A 54 1.42 0.67 12.89
N SER A 55 0.10 0.60 13.09
CA SER A 55 -0.67 -0.56 12.64
C SER A 55 -0.80 -0.54 11.12
N PHE A 56 -0.49 -1.65 10.44
CA PHE A 56 -0.64 -1.73 8.98
C PHE A 56 -2.09 -1.50 8.51
N SER A 57 -3.07 -1.80 9.37
CA SER A 57 -4.50 -1.55 9.11
C SER A 57 -4.87 -0.07 9.01
N GLU A 58 -4.00 0.85 9.43
CA GLU A 58 -4.23 2.30 9.27
C GLU A 58 -4.12 2.74 7.81
N TYR A 59 -3.48 1.95 6.95
CA TYR A 59 -3.22 2.31 5.56
C TYR A 59 -4.24 1.74 4.56
N TYR A 60 -5.24 1.00 5.03
CA TYR A 60 -6.23 0.40 4.16
C TYR A 60 -7.59 0.25 4.82
N MET A 61 -8.63 0.18 3.98
CA MET A 61 -9.99 -0.18 4.37
C MET A 61 -10.31 -1.58 3.86
N SER A 62 -10.85 -2.43 4.74
CA SER A 62 -11.33 -3.76 4.34
C SER A 62 -12.84 -3.73 4.10
N LYS A 63 -13.29 -4.33 3.00
CA LYS A 63 -14.71 -4.51 2.67
C LYS A 63 -14.94 -5.87 2.01
N TYR A 64 -15.72 -6.72 2.69
CA TYR A 64 -15.97 -8.10 2.30
C TYR A 64 -14.66 -8.88 2.06
N ASN A 65 -14.37 -9.24 0.81
CA ASN A 65 -13.17 -9.98 0.41
C ASN A 65 -12.10 -9.10 -0.27
N SER A 66 -12.28 -7.78 -0.22
CA SER A 66 -11.39 -6.81 -0.86
C SER A 66 -10.88 -5.79 0.13
N VAL A 67 -9.69 -5.27 -0.16
CA VAL A 67 -9.04 -4.24 0.62
C VAL A 67 -8.66 -3.11 -0.30
N MET A 68 -8.99 -1.88 0.09
CA MET A 68 -8.64 -0.68 -0.63
C MET A 68 -7.58 0.10 0.16
N PHE A 69 -6.42 0.35 -0.44
CA PHE A 69 -5.43 1.23 0.19
C PHE A 69 -5.85 2.69 0.12
N ASP A 70 -5.49 3.43 1.16
CA ASP A 70 -5.65 4.88 1.18
C ASP A 70 -4.79 5.52 0.08
N ARG A 71 -5.37 6.54 -0.59
CA ARG A 71 -4.73 7.29 -1.68
C ARG A 71 -4.13 8.63 -1.20
N SER A 72 -4.24 8.93 0.11
CA SER A 72 -3.75 10.16 0.73
C SER A 72 -2.32 10.12 1.23
#